data_AF-A0A9E1TUE8-F1
#
_entry.id   AF-A0A9E1TUE8-F1
#
_cell.length_a   1.000
_cell.length_b   1.000
_cell.length_c   1.000
_cell.angle_alpha   90.00
_cell.angle_beta   90.00
_cell.angle_gamma   90.00
#
_symmetry.space_group_name_H-M   'P 1'
#
loop_
_entity.id
_entity.type
_entity.pdbx_description
1 polymer ?
#
loop_
_entity_poly.entity_id
_entity_poly.type
_entity_poly.pdbx_seq_one_letter_code
_entity_poly.pdbx_strand_id
1 'polypeptide(L)'
;TVKWRGKPVFVRHRTADEIARAETANGDDLRDPQPDDARVQRPELLVVVGVCTHLGCVPLGQKTGEVRGDYDGWFCPCHGSHYDTSGRIRKGPAPTNLEVPPYTFLSDSVIRIG
;
A
#
# COMPACT_ATOMS: atom_id res chain seq x y z
N THR A 1 -5.44 10.57 3.05
CA THR A 1 -4.69 10.15 4.24
C THR A 1 -5.46 10.54 5.48
N VAL A 2 -5.53 9.65 6.46
CA VAL A 2 -6.11 9.93 7.78
C VAL A 2 -5.08 9.59 8.87
N LYS A 3 -5.22 10.13 10.08
CA LYS A 3 -4.35 9.80 11.22
C LYS A 3 -5.04 8.76 12.10
N TRP A 4 -4.37 7.63 12.37
CA TRP A 4 -4.87 6.56 13.24
C TRP A 4 -3.74 6.09 14.16
N ARG A 5 -3.99 6.10 15.48
CA ARG A 5 -2.98 5.75 16.52
C ARG A 5 -1.62 6.44 16.32
N GLY A 6 -1.64 7.71 15.93
CA GLY A 6 -0.43 8.50 15.68
C GLY A 6 0.25 8.26 14.33
N LYS A 7 -0.15 7.24 13.56
CA LYS A 7 0.40 6.89 12.25
C LYS A 7 -0.51 7.38 11.11
N PRO A 8 0.04 7.70 9.92
CA PRO A 8 -0.78 7.93 8.74
C PRO A 8 -1.37 6.62 8.23
N VAL A 9 -2.63 6.64 7.79
CA VAL A 9 -3.26 5.58 7.01
C VAL A 9 -3.60 6.13 5.63
N PHE A 10 -3.16 5.42 4.61
CA PHE A 10 -3.47 5.67 3.22
C PHE A 10 -4.71 4.87 2.84
N VAL A 11 -5.66 5.55 2.25
CA VAL A 11 -6.83 4.95 1.59
C VAL A 11 -6.69 5.32 0.13
N ARG A 12 -6.53 4.32 -0.73
CA ARG A 12 -6.34 4.50 -2.17
C ARG A 12 -7.50 3.87 -2.91
N HIS A 13 -8.21 4.68 -3.69
CA HIS A 13 -9.14 4.19 -4.70
C HIS A 13 -8.34 3.83 -5.95
N ARG A 14 -8.31 2.55 -6.30
CA ARG A 14 -7.49 2.00 -7.38
C ARG A 14 -8.24 2.02 -8.70
N THR A 15 -7.52 2.21 -9.80
CA THR A 15 -8.08 2.03 -11.15
C THR A 15 -8.10 0.56 -11.53
N ALA A 16 -8.87 0.19 -12.55
CA ALA A 16 -8.88 -1.18 -13.09
C ALA A 16 -7.47 -1.66 -13.48
N ASP A 17 -6.67 -0.79 -14.12
CA ASP A 17 -5.29 -1.11 -14.49
C ASP A 17 -4.39 -1.34 -13.28
N GLU A 18 -4.56 -0.58 -12.20
CA GLU A 18 -3.80 -0.76 -10.97
C GLU A 18 -4.11 -2.09 -10.28
N ILE A 19 -5.38 -2.51 -10.33
CA ILE A 19 -5.84 -3.81 -9.81
C ILE A 19 -5.27 -4.94 -10.66
N ALA A 20 -5.42 -4.89 -11.99
CA ALA A 20 -4.93 -5.92 -12.90
C ALA A 20 -3.40 -6.12 -12.80
N ARG A 21 -2.64 -5.02 -12.66
CA ARG A 21 -1.19 -5.10 -12.41
C ARG A 21 -0.87 -5.76 -11.07
N ALA A 22 -1.61 -5.42 -10.01
CA ALA A 22 -1.38 -6.01 -8.69
C ALA A 22 -1.66 -7.52 -8.69
N GLU A 23 -2.74 -7.96 -9.33
CA GLU A 23 -3.13 -9.37 -9.46
C GLU A 23 -2.13 -10.16 -10.30
N THR A 24 -1.64 -9.59 -11.41
CA THR A 24 -0.61 -10.23 -12.26
C THR A 24 0.68 -10.47 -11.48
N ALA A 25 1.07 -9.53 -10.62
CA ALA A 25 2.28 -9.62 -9.80
C ALA A 25 2.19 -10.63 -8.64
N ASN A 26 1.05 -11.31 -8.44
CA ASN A 26 0.93 -12.38 -7.43
C ASN A 26 1.88 -13.56 -7.70
N GLY A 27 2.27 -13.78 -8.96
CA GLY A 27 3.21 -14.83 -9.36
C GLY A 27 4.69 -14.42 -9.31
N ASP A 28 4.98 -13.18 -8.91
CA ASP A 28 6.36 -12.69 -8.82
C ASP A 28 7.07 -13.27 -7.58
N ASP A 29 8.41 -13.34 -7.62
CA ASP A 29 9.25 -13.65 -6.45
C ASP A 29 9.27 -12.47 -5.48
N LEU A 30 8.17 -12.32 -4.73
CA LEU A 30 7.96 -11.25 -3.76
C LEU A 30 8.73 -11.55 -2.47
N ARG A 31 9.40 -10.54 -1.92
CA ARG A 31 10.12 -10.66 -0.64
C ARG A 31 9.21 -11.05 0.54
N ASP A 32 7.99 -10.52 0.54
CA ASP A 32 6.93 -10.82 1.52
C ASP A 32 5.70 -11.29 0.74
N PRO A 33 5.62 -12.60 0.40
CA PRO A 33 4.59 -13.12 -0.50
C PRO A 33 3.18 -12.94 0.05
N GLN A 34 2.40 -12.08 -0.59
CA GLN A 34 0.98 -11.89 -0.32
C GLN A 34 0.25 -11.59 -1.65
N PRO A 35 -0.77 -12.37 -2.02
CA PRO A 35 -1.59 -12.04 -3.18
C PRO A 35 -2.43 -10.79 -2.89
N ASP A 36 -2.82 -10.06 -3.95
CA ASP A 36 -3.56 -8.79 -3.80
C ASP A 36 -4.91 -8.96 -3.08
N ASP A 37 -5.63 -10.05 -3.36
CA ASP A 37 -6.94 -10.37 -2.78
C ASP A 37 -6.87 -10.66 -1.27
N ALA A 38 -5.72 -11.09 -0.76
CA ALA A 38 -5.49 -11.23 0.68
C ALA A 38 -5.25 -9.88 1.39
N ARG A 39 -5.03 -8.79 0.64
CA ARG A 39 -4.69 -7.46 1.18
C ARG A 39 -5.85 -6.47 1.12
N VAL A 40 -6.91 -6.78 0.39
CA VAL A 40 -8.09 -5.93 0.21
C VAL A 40 -9.39 -6.69 0.51
N GLN A 41 -10.41 -5.98 1.01
CA GLN A 41 -11.77 -6.51 1.13
C GLN A 41 -12.62 -6.16 -0.10
N ARG A 42 -12.29 -5.06 -0.79
CA ARG A 42 -12.89 -4.63 -2.06
C ARG A 42 -11.75 -4.24 -3.02
N PRO A 43 -11.64 -4.82 -4.23
CA PRO A 43 -10.48 -4.60 -5.12
C PRO A 43 -10.21 -3.12 -5.44
N GLU A 44 -11.23 -2.29 -5.54
CA GLU A 44 -11.07 -0.86 -5.80
C GLU A 44 -10.55 -0.06 -4.62
N LEU A 45 -10.50 -0.61 -3.39
CA LEU A 45 -10.08 0.12 -2.19
C LEU A 45 -8.98 -0.62 -1.43
N LEU A 46 -7.77 -0.03 -1.48
CA LEU A 46 -6.65 -0.46 -0.66
C LEU A 46 -6.49 0.46 0.55
N VAL A 47 -6.39 -0.13 1.74
CA VAL A 47 -6.15 0.55 3.01
C VAL A 47 -4.83 0.06 3.60
N VAL A 48 -3.84 0.93 3.77
CA VAL A 48 -2.53 0.59 4.34
C VAL A 48 -2.04 1.65 5.31
N VAL A 49 -1.30 1.24 6.33
CA VAL A 49 -0.56 2.14 7.21
C VAL A 49 0.61 2.72 6.39
N GLY A 50 0.64 4.06 6.27
CA GLY A 50 1.61 4.81 5.48
C GLY A 50 2.97 4.96 6.15
N VAL A 51 3.49 3.87 6.72
CA VAL A 51 4.74 3.82 7.47
C VAL A 51 5.63 2.77 6.82
N CYS A 52 6.75 3.21 6.25
CA CYS A 52 7.74 2.34 5.63
C CYS A 52 8.25 1.33 6.66
N THR A 53 8.20 0.05 6.32
CA THR A 53 8.55 -1.05 7.23
C THR A 53 10.05 -1.22 7.45
N HIS A 54 10.89 -0.44 6.74
CA HIS A 54 12.32 -0.35 7.03
C HIS A 54 12.56 0.34 8.38
N LEU A 55 12.39 1.66 8.44
CA LEU A 55 12.71 2.50 9.62
C LEU A 55 11.66 3.61 9.86
N GLY A 56 10.43 3.41 9.41
CA GLY A 56 9.29 4.20 9.86
C GLY A 56 9.03 5.54 9.15
N CYS A 57 9.81 5.91 8.12
CA CYS A 57 9.51 7.08 7.29
C CYS A 57 8.13 6.96 6.62
N VAL A 58 7.49 8.08 6.29
CA VAL A 58 6.25 8.09 5.49
C VAL A 58 6.62 8.03 4.00
N PRO A 59 6.20 6.99 3.25
CA PRO A 59 6.45 6.92 1.80
C PRO A 59 5.72 8.02 1.02
N LEU A 60 6.35 8.47 -0.07
CA LEU A 60 5.77 9.35 -1.09
C LEU A 60 4.88 8.54 -2.04
N GLY A 61 4.00 9.24 -2.78
CA GLY A 61 3.13 8.67 -3.82
C GLY A 61 1.65 8.84 -3.53
N GLN A 62 1.32 9.43 -2.37
CA GLN A 62 -0.06 9.63 -1.93
C GLN A 62 -0.67 10.90 -2.51
N LYS A 63 0.14 11.94 -2.77
CA LYS A 63 -0.32 13.18 -3.42
C LYS A 63 0.00 13.17 -4.91
N THR A 64 -0.80 13.89 -5.69
CA THR A 64 -0.51 14.14 -7.10
C THR A 64 0.84 14.83 -7.25
N GLY A 65 1.67 14.35 -8.17
CA GLY A 65 3.02 14.87 -8.42
C GLY A 65 4.12 14.28 -7.52
N GLU A 66 3.79 13.48 -6.50
CA GLU A 66 4.81 12.75 -5.74
C GLU A 66 5.36 11.55 -6.53
N VAL A 67 6.64 11.26 -6.30
CA VAL A 67 7.32 10.09 -6.87
C VAL A 67 6.71 8.80 -6.34
N ARG A 68 6.41 7.85 -7.23
CA ARG A 68 5.75 6.56 -6.92
C ARG A 68 6.69 5.35 -7.03
N GLY A 69 7.97 5.59 -7.28
CA GLY A 69 8.96 4.54 -7.43
C GLY A 69 8.82 3.82 -8.76
N ASP A 70 9.32 2.59 -8.83
CA ASP A 70 9.48 1.84 -10.08
C ASP A 70 8.22 1.00 -10.38
N TYR A 71 7.26 0.99 -9.44
CA TYR A 71 6.10 0.10 -9.41
C TYR A 71 4.78 0.86 -9.20
N ASP A 72 4.77 2.18 -9.41
CA ASP A 72 3.60 3.08 -9.39
C ASP A 72 2.75 3.08 -8.10
N GLY A 73 3.27 2.51 -7.01
CA GLY A 73 2.67 2.54 -5.68
C GLY A 73 3.22 3.67 -4.83
N TRP A 74 4.24 3.36 -4.04
CA TRP A 74 4.87 4.30 -3.12
C TRP A 74 6.40 4.20 -3.13
N PHE A 75 7.06 5.33 -2.91
CA PHE A 75 8.51 5.41 -2.80
C PHE A 75 8.94 6.00 -1.46
N CYS A 76 9.79 5.29 -0.72
CA CYS A 76 10.37 5.78 0.52
C CYS A 76 11.78 6.37 0.24
N PRO A 77 11.93 7.72 0.22
CA PRO A 77 13.18 8.38 -0.18
C PRO A 77 14.31 8.21 0.84
N CYS A 78 13.98 7.83 2.09
CA CYS A 78 14.99 7.68 3.14
C CYS A 78 16.09 6.68 2.76
N HIS A 79 15.73 5.54 2.16
CA HIS A 79 16.68 4.47 1.80
C HIS A 79 16.29 3.74 0.50
N GLY A 80 15.42 4.33 -0.31
CA GLY A 80 15.05 3.79 -1.62
C GLY A 80 14.21 2.51 -1.58
N SER A 81 13.21 2.41 -0.69
CA SER A 81 12.24 1.30 -0.76
C SER A 81 11.10 1.64 -1.73
N HIS A 82 10.76 0.71 -2.63
CA HIS A 82 9.69 0.88 -3.62
C HIS A 82 8.59 -0.15 -3.34
N TYR A 83 7.36 0.33 -3.26
CA TYR A 83 6.17 -0.48 -3.07
C TYR A 83 5.27 -0.41 -4.30
N ASP A 84 4.60 -1.51 -4.63
CA ASP A 84 3.64 -1.57 -5.73
C ASP A 84 2.25 -1.00 -5.36
N THR A 85 1.30 -1.07 -6.28
CA THR A 85 -0.09 -0.60 -6.11
C THR A 85 -0.91 -1.41 -5.10
N SER A 86 -0.39 -2.54 -4.60
CA SER A 86 -0.91 -3.31 -3.47
C SER A 86 -0.22 -2.96 -2.15
N GLY A 87 0.78 -2.08 -2.17
CA GLY A 87 1.61 -1.72 -1.02
C GLY A 87 2.65 -2.79 -0.68
N ARG A 88 2.96 -3.70 -1.61
CA ARG A 88 3.94 -4.76 -1.40
C ARG A 88 5.34 -4.30 -1.71
N ILE A 89 6.32 -4.71 -0.91
CA ILE A 89 7.71 -4.32 -1.10
C ILE A 89 8.30 -5.02 -2.33
N ARG A 90 8.86 -4.24 -3.26
CA ARG A 90 9.42 -4.75 -4.52
C ARG A 90 10.93 -4.53 -4.64
N LYS A 91 11.44 -3.48 -4.01
CA LYS A 91 12.86 -3.08 -4.11
C LYS A 91 13.28 -2.28 -2.89
N GLY A 92 14.56 -2.34 -2.54
CA GLY A 92 15.15 -1.60 -1.42
C GLY A 92 15.22 -2.41 -0.12
N PRO A 93 15.53 -1.78 1.03
CA PRO A 93 15.84 -2.48 2.28
C PRO A 93 14.65 -2.84 3.16
N ALA A 94 13.44 -2.33 2.88
CA ALA A 94 12.26 -2.68 3.69
C ALA A 94 12.03 -4.22 3.70
N PRO A 95 11.84 -4.84 4.88
CA PRO A 95 11.74 -6.29 4.96
C PRO A 95 10.35 -6.82 4.58
N THR A 96 9.29 -6.04 4.79
CA THR A 96 7.89 -6.47 4.65
C THR A 96 7.03 -5.46 3.89
N ASN A 97 5.85 -5.90 3.46
CA ASN A 97 4.85 -5.07 2.81
C ASN A 97 4.31 -3.98 3.76
N LEU A 98 3.71 -2.91 3.22
CA LEU A 98 2.97 -1.95 4.05
C LEU A 98 1.83 -2.68 4.77
N GLU A 99 1.70 -2.39 6.08
CA GLU A 99 0.72 -3.01 6.97
C GLU A 99 -0.70 -2.67 6.52
N VAL A 100 -1.57 -3.67 6.41
CA VAL A 100 -3.02 -3.48 6.27
C VAL A 100 -3.60 -3.40 7.68
N PRO A 101 -4.14 -2.25 8.13
CA PRO A 101 -4.73 -2.17 9.46
C PRO A 101 -6.04 -2.98 9.52
N PRO A 102 -6.54 -3.36 10.70
CA PRO A 102 -7.90 -3.88 10.79
C PRO A 102 -8.90 -2.80 10.36
N TYR A 103 -9.81 -3.13 9.44
CA TYR A 103 -10.91 -2.25 9.04
C TYR A 103 -12.14 -3.04 8.63
N THR A 104 -13.29 -2.37 8.64
CA THR A 104 -14.56 -2.91 8.13
C THR A 104 -15.32 -1.84 7.38
N PHE A 105 -16.08 -2.24 6.37
CA PHE A 105 -17.08 -1.39 5.74
C PHE A 105 -18.34 -1.35 6.63
N LEU A 106 -18.80 -0.14 6.98
CA LEU A 106 -20.09 0.07 7.65
C LEU A 106 -21.20 0.37 6.63
N SER A 107 -20.82 0.91 5.48
CA SER A 107 -21.63 1.12 4.29
C SER A 107 -20.71 1.22 3.06
N ASP A 108 -21.26 1.47 1.88
CA ASP A 108 -20.46 1.64 0.66
C ASP A 108 -19.52 2.85 0.66
N SER A 109 -19.80 3.85 1.51
CA SER A 109 -19.02 5.08 1.59
C SER A 109 -18.31 5.28 2.93
N VAL A 110 -18.49 4.38 3.90
CA VAL A 110 -17.96 4.53 5.26
C VAL A 110 -17.14 3.31 5.67
N ILE A 111 -15.87 3.57 6.00
CA ILE A 111 -14.93 2.58 6.55
C ILE A 111 -14.65 2.93 8.01
N ARG A 112 -14.68 1.93 8.90
CA ARG A 112 -14.14 2.02 10.26
C ARG A 112 -12.78 1.33 10.31
N ILE A 113 -11.76 2.03 10.79
CA ILE A 113 -10.41 1.49 11.01
C ILE A 113 -10.23 1.22 12.51
N GLY A 114 -9.99 -0.04 12.87
CA GLY A 114 -10.01 -0.53 14.26
C GLY A 114 -11.35 -1.08 14.74
#